data_AF-A0A6L3ZEX4-F1
#
_entry.id   AF-A0A6L3ZEX4-F1
#
_cell.length_a   1.000
_cell.length_b   1.000
_cell.length_c   1.000
_cell.angle_alpha   90.00
_cell.angle_beta   90.00
_cell.angle_gamma   90.00
#
_symmetry.space_group_name_H-M   'P 1'
#
loop_
_entity.id
_entity.type
_entity.pdbx_description
1 polymer ?
#
loop_
_entity_poly.entity_id
_entity_poly.type
_entity_poly.pdbx_seq_one_letter_code
_entity_poly.pdbx_strand_id
1 'polypeptide(L)'
;MSTKHYRLYQEKVKDNRLVDSEESEVLLTLGEGLYAPALPLLLYYALESTDYYCCMHAVQGLHSWDLSEHRERIKSALHVVNRDNSFNEWLPGMLPHIHPTTEKLQEYYEIGTWISNDRSAGILFGMSLSQGGKPFFERALNDPEWEIDDRGVSLWRVAELIQQKMK
;
A
#
# COMPACT_ATOMS: atom_id res chain seq x y z
N MET A 1 18.79 -11.29 14.01
CA MET A 1 17.96 -11.73 12.85
C MET A 1 16.96 -12.78 13.33
N SER A 2 15.68 -12.63 13.01
CA SER A 2 14.67 -13.62 13.40
C SER A 2 14.81 -14.89 12.54
N THR A 3 15.15 -16.02 13.17
CA THR A 3 15.23 -17.34 12.53
C THR A 3 13.92 -17.73 11.83
N LYS A 4 12.79 -17.20 12.30
CA LYS A 4 11.46 -17.41 11.70
C LYS A 4 11.36 -16.80 10.30
N HIS A 5 11.73 -15.53 10.13
CA HIS A 5 11.63 -14.85 8.82
C HIS A 5 12.59 -15.46 7.79
N TYR A 6 13.78 -15.86 8.22
CA TYR A 6 14.72 -16.56 7.35
C TYR A 6 14.12 -17.88 6.81
N ARG A 7 13.58 -18.74 7.69
CA ARG A 7 12.95 -20.01 7.27
C ARG A 7 11.76 -19.77 6.35
N LEU A 8 10.87 -18.86 6.74
CA LEU A 8 9.72 -18.49 5.94
C LEU A 8 10.14 -18.04 4.53
N TYR A 9 11.15 -17.16 4.44
CA TYR A 9 11.67 -16.69 3.16
C TYR A 9 12.25 -17.85 2.32
N GLN A 10 13.07 -18.73 2.91
CA GLN A 10 13.66 -19.87 2.17
C GLN A 10 12.60 -20.87 1.68
N GLU A 11 11.54 -21.07 2.44
CA GLU A 11 10.49 -22.04 2.11
C GLU A 11 9.48 -21.50 1.09
N LYS A 12 9.18 -20.20 1.16
CA LYS A 12 8.06 -19.59 0.42
C LYS A 12 8.50 -18.70 -0.73
N VAL A 13 9.79 -18.38 -0.85
CA VAL A 13 10.31 -17.47 -1.88
C VAL A 13 11.34 -18.18 -2.74
N LYS A 14 11.14 -18.13 -4.05
CA LYS A 14 12.08 -18.63 -5.05
C LYS A 14 12.23 -17.61 -6.17
N ASP A 15 13.47 -17.35 -6.59
CA ASP A 15 13.79 -16.40 -7.67
C ASP A 15 13.14 -15.02 -7.45
N ASN A 16 13.11 -14.58 -6.19
CA ASN A 16 12.51 -13.32 -5.74
C ASN A 16 11.00 -13.21 -6.08
N ARG A 17 10.28 -14.34 -6.05
CA ARG A 17 8.82 -14.46 -6.17
C ARG A 17 8.27 -15.43 -5.13
N LEU A 18 7.00 -15.29 -4.76
CA LEU A 18 6.33 -16.32 -3.98
C LEU A 18 6.24 -17.61 -4.80
N VAL A 19 6.40 -18.74 -4.11
CA VAL A 19 6.16 -20.06 -4.71
C VAL A 19 4.67 -20.30 -4.96
N ASP A 20 3.82 -19.77 -4.08
CA ASP A 20 2.36 -19.83 -4.16
C ASP A 20 1.77 -18.44 -3.85
N SER A 21 1.00 -17.87 -4.79
CA SER A 21 0.38 -16.54 -4.63
C SER A 21 -0.77 -16.54 -3.64
N GLU A 22 -1.40 -17.68 -3.39
CA GLU A 22 -2.46 -17.81 -2.38
C GLU A 22 -1.91 -17.61 -0.96
N GLU A 23 -0.60 -17.78 -0.76
CA GLU A 23 0.08 -17.52 0.51
C GLU A 23 0.61 -16.08 0.62
N SER A 24 -0.09 -15.11 0.01
CA SER A 24 0.32 -13.70 -0.04
C SER A 24 0.57 -13.05 1.33
N GLU A 25 -0.04 -13.53 2.42
CA GLU A 25 0.21 -13.08 3.81
C GLU A 25 1.69 -13.21 4.24
N VAL A 26 2.46 -14.06 3.56
CA VAL A 26 3.91 -14.16 3.72
C VAL A 26 4.59 -12.82 3.46
N LEU A 27 4.11 -12.04 2.48
CA LEU A 27 4.65 -10.72 2.15
C LEU A 27 4.44 -9.74 3.31
N LEU A 28 3.23 -9.71 3.88
CA LEU A 28 2.93 -8.89 5.05
C LEU A 28 3.83 -9.26 6.22
N THR A 29 3.94 -10.55 6.53
CA THR A 29 4.77 -11.07 7.63
C THR A 29 6.24 -10.69 7.47
N LEU A 30 6.80 -10.83 6.26
CA LEU A 30 8.19 -10.47 5.98
C LEU A 30 8.42 -8.96 6.02
N GLY A 31 7.45 -8.19 5.54
CA GLY A 31 7.46 -6.73 5.53
C GLY A 31 7.41 -6.13 6.94
N GLU A 32 6.41 -6.50 7.75
CA GLU A 32 6.29 -6.06 9.15
C GLU A 32 7.50 -6.49 10.00
N GLY A 33 8.11 -7.63 9.66
CA GLY A 33 9.33 -8.12 10.27
C GLY A 33 10.60 -7.39 9.86
N LEU A 34 10.52 -6.40 8.96
CA LEU A 34 11.65 -5.66 8.37
C LEU A 34 12.78 -6.60 7.88
N TYR A 35 12.40 -7.75 7.30
CA TYR A 35 13.39 -8.74 6.87
C TYR A 35 14.06 -8.26 5.58
N ALA A 36 15.20 -7.57 5.70
CA ALA A 36 15.90 -6.90 4.60
C ALA A 36 16.00 -7.70 3.27
N PRO A 37 16.28 -9.02 3.27
CA PRO A 37 16.33 -9.79 2.02
C PRO A 37 15.01 -9.86 1.24
N ALA A 38 13.85 -9.61 1.88
CA ALA A 38 12.56 -9.58 1.24
C ALA A 38 12.23 -8.25 0.56
N LEU A 39 13.03 -7.19 0.73
CA LEU A 39 12.74 -5.88 0.14
C LEU A 39 12.54 -5.94 -1.39
N PRO A 40 13.38 -6.62 -2.19
CA PRO A 40 13.19 -6.67 -3.63
C PRO A 40 11.92 -7.44 -4.04
N LEU A 41 11.53 -8.44 -3.27
CA LEU A 41 10.28 -9.20 -3.46
C LEU A 41 9.07 -8.31 -3.19
N LEU A 42 9.08 -7.60 -2.06
CA LEU A 42 8.01 -6.70 -1.65
C LEU A 42 7.84 -5.56 -2.66
N LEU A 43 8.93 -4.92 -3.09
CA LEU A 43 8.89 -3.87 -4.09
C LEU A 43 8.36 -4.35 -5.45
N TYR A 44 8.67 -5.59 -5.84
CA TYR A 44 8.09 -6.18 -7.06
C TYR A 44 6.57 -6.26 -6.95
N TYR A 45 6.04 -6.88 -5.89
CA TYR A 45 4.60 -7.02 -5.74
C TYR A 45 3.89 -5.68 -5.56
N ALA A 46 4.48 -4.74 -4.81
CA ALA A 46 3.87 -3.43 -4.59
C ALA A 46 3.85 -2.55 -5.84
N LEU A 47 4.86 -2.63 -6.72
CA LEU A 47 5.02 -1.68 -7.83
C LEU A 47 4.73 -2.25 -9.22
N GLU A 48 4.78 -3.57 -9.40
CA GLU A 48 4.78 -4.20 -10.72
C GLU A 48 3.78 -5.36 -10.89
N SER A 49 3.31 -5.95 -9.80
CA SER A 49 2.34 -7.05 -9.87
C SER A 49 0.91 -6.55 -10.12
N THR A 50 0.09 -7.42 -10.68
CA THR A 50 -1.37 -7.23 -10.83
C THR A 50 -2.18 -8.15 -9.91
N ASP A 51 -1.53 -9.04 -9.15
CA ASP A 51 -2.18 -9.91 -8.17
C ASP A 51 -2.66 -9.10 -6.95
N TYR A 52 -3.98 -8.99 -6.79
CA TYR A 52 -4.61 -8.13 -5.80
C TYR A 52 -4.08 -8.36 -4.37
N TYR A 53 -4.08 -9.60 -3.89
CA TYR A 53 -3.71 -9.90 -2.51
C TYR A 53 -2.21 -9.79 -2.27
N CYS A 54 -1.40 -10.16 -3.26
CA CYS A 54 0.04 -9.96 -3.18
C CYS A 54 0.38 -8.46 -3.12
N CYS A 55 -0.28 -7.65 -3.95
CA CYS A 55 -0.11 -6.19 -3.94
C CYS A 55 -0.51 -5.59 -2.58
N MET A 56 -1.69 -5.96 -2.07
CA MET A 56 -2.20 -5.52 -0.77
C MET A 56 -1.19 -5.81 0.35
N HIS A 57 -0.78 -7.06 0.50
CA HIS A 57 0.12 -7.49 1.57
C HIS A 57 1.53 -6.90 1.42
N ALA A 58 2.04 -6.75 0.20
CA ALA A 58 3.32 -6.09 -0.04
C ALA A 58 3.30 -4.61 0.34
N VAL A 59 2.27 -3.86 -0.07
CA VAL A 59 2.11 -2.44 0.26
C VAL A 59 1.96 -2.23 1.76
N GLN A 60 1.12 -3.03 2.42
CA GLN A 60 0.97 -2.98 3.88
C GLN A 60 2.28 -3.31 4.59
N GLY A 61 2.97 -4.37 4.18
CA GLY A 61 4.25 -4.78 4.76
C GLY A 61 5.39 -3.77 4.54
N LEU A 62 5.32 -2.96 3.49
CA LEU A 62 6.32 -1.94 3.18
C LEU A 62 6.12 -0.64 3.96
N HIS A 63 4.98 -0.42 4.60
CA HIS A 63 4.65 0.87 5.23
C HIS A 63 5.72 1.37 6.22
N SER A 64 6.27 0.49 7.05
CA SER A 64 7.27 0.86 8.06
C SER A 64 8.72 0.88 7.55
N TRP A 65 8.95 0.67 6.25
CA TRP A 65 10.29 0.68 5.67
C TRP A 65 10.76 2.10 5.33
N ASP A 66 12.05 2.35 5.53
CA ASP A 66 12.71 3.47 4.87
C ASP A 66 12.95 3.11 3.40
N LEU A 67 12.17 3.74 2.52
CA LEU A 67 12.23 3.56 1.07
C LEU A 67 12.81 4.78 0.36
N SER A 68 13.63 5.58 1.05
CA SER A 68 14.20 6.82 0.50
C SER A 68 14.97 6.58 -0.81
N GLU A 69 15.72 5.48 -0.91
CA GLU A 69 16.45 5.09 -2.13
C GLU A 69 15.54 4.67 -3.30
N HIS A 70 14.29 4.32 -3.02
CA HIS A 70 13.30 3.87 -4.01
C HIS A 70 12.26 4.93 -4.34
N ARG A 71 12.35 6.13 -3.73
CA ARG A 71 11.35 7.20 -3.85
C ARG A 71 10.99 7.55 -5.29
N GLU A 72 11.97 7.71 -6.17
CA GLU A 72 11.72 8.07 -7.57
C GLU A 72 11.06 6.95 -8.37
N ARG A 73 11.38 5.68 -8.06
CA ARG A 73 10.70 4.52 -8.63
C ARG A 73 9.23 4.48 -8.18
N ILE A 74 8.96 4.75 -6.91
CA ILE A 74 7.59 4.81 -6.36
C ILE A 74 6.81 5.95 -7.02
N LYS A 75 7.38 7.16 -7.12
CA LYS A 75 6.75 8.29 -7.83
C LYS A 75 6.40 7.94 -9.27
N SER A 76 7.31 7.28 -9.97
CA SER A 76 7.11 6.88 -11.37
C SER A 76 5.95 5.89 -11.51
N ALA A 77 5.86 4.90 -10.61
CA ALA A 77 4.74 3.96 -10.58
C ALA A 77 3.41 4.67 -10.27
N LEU A 78 3.39 5.56 -9.28
CA LEU A 78 2.21 6.35 -8.89
C LEU A 78 1.72 7.32 -9.99
N HIS A 79 2.54 7.65 -10.99
CA HIS A 79 2.12 8.48 -12.12
C HIS A 79 1.23 7.71 -13.12
N VAL A 80 1.34 6.37 -13.16
CA VAL A 80 0.59 5.50 -14.07
C VAL A 80 -0.88 5.35 -13.65
N VAL A 81 -1.16 5.50 -12.35
CA VAL A 81 -2.51 5.42 -11.75
C VAL A 81 -3.49 6.43 -12.38
N ASN A 82 -3.00 7.53 -12.96
CA ASN A 82 -3.82 8.63 -13.45
C ASN A 82 -4.40 8.46 -14.86
N ARG A 83 -4.07 7.39 -15.58
CA ARG A 83 -4.35 7.31 -17.03
C ARG A 83 -5.08 6.06 -17.50
N ASP A 84 -5.13 5.00 -16.70
CA ASP A 84 -5.67 3.72 -17.16
C ASP A 84 -6.45 3.01 -16.07
N ASN A 85 -7.59 2.42 -16.43
CA ASN A 85 -8.46 1.66 -15.51
C ASN A 85 -7.85 0.29 -15.12
N SER A 86 -6.56 0.08 -15.34
CA SER A 86 -5.83 -1.18 -15.12
C SER A 86 -4.64 -1.01 -14.16
N PHE A 87 -4.71 -0.06 -13.24
CA PHE A 87 -3.66 0.14 -12.24
C PHE A 87 -3.79 -0.85 -11.08
N ASN A 88 -2.67 -1.13 -10.41
CA ASN A 88 -2.65 -1.87 -9.16
C ASN A 88 -3.40 -1.05 -8.08
N GLU A 89 -4.57 -1.52 -7.67
CA GLU A 89 -5.48 -0.84 -6.72
C GLU A 89 -4.82 -0.47 -5.39
N TRP A 90 -3.77 -1.19 -4.99
CA TRP A 90 -3.03 -0.96 -3.76
C TRP A 90 -1.81 -0.05 -3.92
N LEU A 91 -1.35 0.21 -5.15
CA LEU A 91 -0.22 1.09 -5.43
C LEU A 91 -0.35 2.48 -4.78
N PRO A 92 -1.52 3.14 -4.75
CA PRO A 92 -1.68 4.42 -4.04
C PRO A 92 -1.35 4.35 -2.54
N GLY A 93 -1.38 3.16 -1.94
CA GLY A 93 -0.94 2.94 -0.56
C GLY A 93 0.54 3.29 -0.32
N MET A 94 1.34 3.39 -1.38
CA MET A 94 2.74 3.81 -1.33
C MET A 94 2.92 5.34 -1.23
N LEU A 95 1.85 6.13 -1.32
CA LEU A 95 1.87 7.59 -1.21
C LEU A 95 2.72 8.12 -0.03
N PRO A 96 2.63 7.60 1.21
CA PRO A 96 3.38 8.13 2.34
C PRO A 96 4.90 8.18 2.11
N HIS A 97 5.43 7.22 1.34
CA HIS A 97 6.87 7.10 1.06
C HIS A 97 7.40 8.16 0.10
N ILE A 98 6.53 8.86 -0.64
CA ILE A 98 6.94 9.98 -1.50
C ILE A 98 6.80 11.35 -0.83
N HIS A 99 6.23 11.41 0.38
CA HIS A 99 5.88 12.64 1.10
C HIS A 99 5.03 13.56 0.19
N PRO A 100 3.78 13.16 -0.08
CA PRO A 100 2.96 13.85 -1.07
C PRO A 100 2.67 15.28 -0.60
N THR A 101 2.63 16.21 -1.55
CA THR A 101 2.15 17.57 -1.28
C THR A 101 0.63 17.57 -1.12
N THR A 102 0.07 18.67 -0.61
CA THR A 102 -1.38 18.87 -0.52
C THR A 102 -2.06 18.74 -1.89
N GLU A 103 -1.43 19.26 -2.95
CA GLU A 103 -1.95 19.16 -4.31
C GLU A 103 -1.98 17.70 -4.78
N LYS A 104 -0.96 16.91 -4.44
CA LYS A 104 -0.92 15.49 -4.76
C LYS A 104 -1.99 14.70 -4.01
N LEU A 105 -2.23 15.04 -2.75
CA LEU A 105 -3.31 14.45 -1.96
C LEU A 105 -4.70 14.81 -2.51
N GLN A 106 -4.90 16.06 -2.96
CA GLN A 106 -6.15 16.49 -3.61
C GLN A 106 -6.36 15.76 -4.94
N GLU A 107 -5.32 15.58 -5.75
CA GLU A 107 -5.39 14.80 -6.99
C GLU A 107 -5.83 13.36 -6.74
N TYR A 108 -5.24 12.69 -5.74
CA TYR A 108 -5.64 11.34 -5.36
C TYR A 108 -7.03 11.28 -4.76
N TYR A 109 -7.44 12.32 -4.04
CA TYR A 109 -8.81 12.42 -3.57
C TYR A 109 -9.78 12.46 -4.75
N GLU A 110 -9.52 13.33 -5.72
CA GLU A 110 -10.35 13.48 -6.90
C GLU A 110 -10.40 12.18 -7.68
N ILE A 111 -9.31 11.42 -7.78
CA ILE A 111 -9.32 10.07 -8.37
C ILE A 111 -10.33 9.15 -7.68
N GLY A 112 -10.38 9.18 -6.35
CA GLY A 112 -11.28 8.36 -5.56
C GLY A 112 -12.78 8.55 -5.84
N THR A 113 -13.21 9.73 -6.31
CA THR A 113 -14.64 10.04 -6.51
C THR A 113 -15.25 9.49 -7.82
N TRP A 114 -14.44 8.89 -8.70
CA TRP A 114 -14.90 8.37 -10.02
C TRP A 114 -14.36 6.97 -10.32
N ILE A 115 -13.71 6.33 -9.35
CA ILE A 115 -13.34 4.91 -9.40
C ILE A 115 -14.24 4.11 -8.46
N SER A 116 -14.48 2.83 -8.77
CA SER A 116 -15.31 1.94 -7.95
C SER A 116 -14.72 1.67 -6.57
N ASN A 117 -15.54 1.27 -5.58
CA ASN A 117 -15.12 1.00 -4.19
C ASN A 117 -13.90 0.09 -4.11
N ASP A 118 -13.92 -1.00 -4.89
CA ASP A 118 -12.88 -2.03 -4.85
C ASP A 118 -11.49 -1.43 -5.20
N ARG A 119 -11.45 -0.29 -5.90
CA ARG A 119 -10.23 0.38 -6.38
C ARG A 119 -9.77 1.54 -5.52
N SER A 120 -10.61 2.05 -4.63
CA SER A 120 -10.31 3.22 -3.79
C SER A 120 -9.58 2.86 -2.49
N ALA A 121 -9.55 1.57 -2.14
CA ALA A 121 -8.92 1.06 -0.92
C ALA A 121 -7.46 1.51 -0.73
N GLY A 122 -6.63 1.38 -1.77
CA GLY A 122 -5.24 1.83 -1.70
C GLY A 122 -5.10 3.34 -1.54
N ILE A 123 -6.03 4.13 -2.12
CA ILE A 123 -6.03 5.58 -2.00
C ILE A 123 -6.36 5.99 -0.56
N LEU A 124 -7.43 5.41 0.01
CA LEU A 124 -7.80 5.64 1.41
C LEU A 124 -6.65 5.28 2.34
N PHE A 125 -6.04 4.11 2.14
CA PHE A 125 -4.88 3.66 2.91
C PHE A 125 -3.71 4.65 2.80
N GLY A 126 -3.32 5.02 1.57
CA GLY A 126 -2.23 5.95 1.31
C GLY A 126 -2.46 7.34 1.91
N MET A 127 -3.67 7.90 1.78
CA MET A 127 -4.03 9.19 2.40
C MET A 127 -4.01 9.11 3.92
N SER A 128 -4.55 8.04 4.51
CA SER A 128 -4.61 7.87 5.97
C SER A 128 -3.22 7.84 6.62
N LEU A 129 -2.19 7.39 5.89
CA LEU A 129 -0.82 7.26 6.38
C LEU A 129 0.09 8.42 5.95
N SER A 130 -0.36 9.26 5.02
CA SER A 130 0.43 10.38 4.51
C SER A 130 0.39 11.56 5.47
N GLN A 131 1.52 12.26 5.61
CA GLN A 131 1.56 13.56 6.29
C GLN A 131 0.59 14.53 5.59
N GLY A 132 -0.33 15.13 6.35
CA GLY A 132 -1.35 16.02 5.78
C GLY A 132 -2.50 15.31 5.07
N GLY A 133 -2.52 13.97 4.99
CA GLY A 133 -3.57 13.21 4.32
C GLY A 133 -4.83 12.98 5.15
N LYS A 134 -4.76 13.13 6.48
CA LYS A 134 -5.90 12.95 7.39
C LYS A 134 -7.17 13.74 6.98
N PRO A 135 -7.11 15.04 6.65
CA PRO A 135 -8.31 15.78 6.25
C PRO A 135 -8.96 15.24 4.96
N PHE A 136 -8.15 14.76 4.00
CA PHE A 136 -8.65 14.16 2.76
C PHE A 136 -9.32 12.81 3.02
N PHE A 137 -8.70 12.01 3.88
CA PHE A 137 -9.26 10.73 4.31
C PHE A 137 -10.57 10.89 5.07
N GLU A 138 -10.65 11.82 6.03
CA GLU A 138 -11.89 12.14 6.75
C GLU A 138 -12.96 12.70 5.81
N ARG A 139 -12.58 13.51 4.82
CA ARG A 139 -13.51 14.02 3.79
C ARG A 139 -14.09 12.87 2.97
N ALA A 140 -13.25 11.93 2.52
CA ALA A 140 -13.66 10.78 1.72
C ALA A 140 -14.68 9.91 2.46
N LEU A 141 -14.47 9.65 3.76
CA LEU A 141 -15.39 8.87 4.60
C LEU A 141 -16.81 9.47 4.74
N ASN A 142 -16.96 10.77 4.50
CA ASN A 142 -18.22 11.49 4.62
C ASN A 142 -18.76 11.97 3.26
N ASP A 143 -18.07 11.65 2.16
CA ASP A 143 -18.44 12.08 0.82
C ASP A 143 -19.26 10.96 0.15
N PRO A 144 -20.53 11.21 -0.23
CA PRO A 144 -21.34 10.19 -0.89
C PRO A 144 -20.85 9.82 -2.29
N GLU A 145 -20.00 10.64 -2.93
CA GLU A 145 -19.35 10.30 -4.20
C GLU A 145 -18.21 9.30 -4.01
N TRP A 146 -17.71 9.15 -2.79
CA TRP A 146 -16.83 8.06 -2.44
C TRP A 146 -17.68 6.84 -2.10
N GLU A 147 -17.69 5.89 -3.01
CA GLU A 147 -18.32 4.61 -2.74
C GLU A 147 -17.44 3.83 -1.74
N ILE A 148 -17.71 3.98 -0.44
CA ILE A 148 -16.97 3.33 0.65
C ILE A 148 -17.86 2.24 1.26
N ASP A 149 -17.44 0.99 1.11
CA ASP A 149 -18.09 -0.15 1.76
C ASP A 149 -17.45 -0.44 3.15
N ASP A 150 -17.94 -1.48 3.83
CA ASP A 150 -17.42 -1.92 5.13
C ASP A 150 -15.90 -2.24 5.11
N ARG A 151 -15.31 -2.53 3.93
CA ARG A 151 -13.86 -2.77 3.79
C ARG A 151 -13.08 -1.46 3.88
N GLY A 152 -13.59 -0.35 3.34
CA GLY A 152 -12.99 0.97 3.53
C GLY A 152 -13.00 1.44 4.99
N VAL A 153 -14.06 1.10 5.74
CA VAL A 153 -14.15 1.34 7.20
C VAL A 153 -13.16 0.47 7.98
N SER A 154 -12.91 -0.77 7.54
CA SER A 154 -11.89 -1.63 8.16
C SER A 154 -10.47 -1.06 8.02
N LEU A 155 -10.17 -0.40 6.90
CA LEU A 155 -8.88 0.27 6.66
C LEU A 155 -8.68 1.51 7.53
N TRP A 156 -9.75 2.25 7.84
CA TRP A 156 -9.71 3.32 8.86
C TRP A 156 -9.23 2.81 10.21
N ARG A 157 -9.78 1.67 10.66
CA ARG A 157 -9.40 1.06 11.94
C ARG A 157 -7.91 0.67 11.96
N VAL A 158 -7.41 0.13 10.85
CA VAL A 158 -6.01 -0.25 10.69
C VAL A 158 -5.11 0.99 10.68
N ALA A 159 -5.48 2.03 9.95
CA ALA A 159 -4.72 3.29 9.90
C ALA A 159 -4.65 3.99 11.26
N GLU A 160 -5.75 4.04 12.01
CA GLU A 160 -5.75 4.58 13.38
C GLU A 160 -4.84 3.79 14.31
N LEU A 161 -4.87 2.46 14.25
CA LEU A 161 -3.99 1.60 15.06
C LEU A 161 -2.51 1.81 14.70
N ILE A 162 -2.19 2.02 13.43
CA ILE A 162 -0.83 2.32 12.98
C ILE A 162 -0.39 3.71 13.49
N GLN A 163 -1.23 4.75 13.32
CA GLN A 163 -0.92 6.10 13.82
C GLN A 163 -0.76 6.15 15.34
N GLN A 164 -1.50 5.34 16.10
CA GLN A 164 -1.37 5.23 17.55
C GLN A 164 -0.04 4.60 17.99
N LYS A 165 0.54 3.70 17.18
CA LYS A 165 1.85 3.08 17.44
C LYS A 165 3.05 3.96 17.07
N MET A 166 2.82 5.05 16.33
CA MET A 166 3.86 5.99 15.89
C MET A 166 4.00 7.23 16.79
N LYS A 167 3.19 7.34 17.85
CA LYS A 167 3.31 8.35 18.91
C LYS A 167 4.03 7.77 20.12
#